data_AF-A0A8X7TSF8-F1
#
_entry.id   AF-A0A8X7TSF8-F1
#
_cell.length_a   1.000
_cell.length_b   1.000
_cell.length_c   1.000
_cell.angle_alpha   90.00
_cell.angle_beta   90.00
_cell.angle_gamma   90.00
#
_symmetry.space_group_name_H-M   'P 1'
#
loop_
_entity.id
_entity.type
_entity.pdbx_description
1 polymer ?
#
loop_
_entity_poly.entity_id
_entity_poly.type
_entity_poly.pdbx_seq_one_letter_code
_entity_poly.pdbx_strand_id
1 'polypeptide(L)'
;MRLEKIVFAGEFVEPFGAINRPKAWPSFLAQVDEINLQARVIMESRWKVVPRDQNRGATFIAQSVIKQNLWQSYVASGHPGWLFELFVNESRGLSFFGVT
;
A
#
# COMPACT_ATOMS: atom_id res chain seq x y z
N MET A 1 -17.77 4.93 -9.19
CA MET A 1 -17.40 3.60 -8.67
C MET A 1 -17.56 3.64 -7.16
N ARG A 2 -18.43 2.81 -6.57
CA ARG A 2 -18.58 2.72 -5.10
C ARG A 2 -17.64 1.62 -4.61
N LEU A 3 -16.69 1.97 -3.75
CA LEU A 3 -15.76 1.00 -3.15
C LEU A 3 -16.44 0.40 -1.92
N GLU A 4 -16.87 -0.86 -2.04
CA GLU A 4 -17.61 -1.52 -0.96
C GLU A 4 -16.67 -2.16 0.06
N LYS A 5 -15.64 -2.86 -0.42
CA LYS A 5 -14.70 -3.61 0.42
C LYS A 5 -13.27 -3.36 -0.05
N ILE A 6 -12.45 -2.78 0.81
CA ILE A 6 -11.07 -2.40 0.49
C ILE A 6 -10.12 -2.97 1.53
N VAL A 7 -9.02 -3.55 1.05
CA VAL A 7 -7.87 -3.93 1.87
C VAL A 7 -6.74 -2.98 1.56
N PHE A 8 -6.36 -2.17 2.54
CA PHE A 8 -5.14 -1.37 2.51
C PHE A 8 -3.98 -2.26 2.97
N ALA A 9 -3.05 -2.54 2.06
CA ALA A 9 -1.86 -3.34 2.35
C ALA A 9 -0.60 -2.47 2.22
N GLY A 10 0.33 -2.61 3.16
CA GLY A 10 1.59 -1.88 3.12
C GLY A 10 2.56 -2.32 4.22
N GLU A 11 3.79 -1.80 4.16
CA GLU A 11 4.84 -2.07 5.14
C GLU A 11 4.70 -1.21 6.42
N PHE A 12 3.59 -0.49 6.58
CA PHE A 12 3.38 0.53 7.62
C PHE A 12 2.95 -0.10 8.96
N VAL A 13 3.92 -0.57 9.75
CA VAL A 13 3.67 -1.27 11.02
C VAL A 13 2.94 -0.39 12.03
N GLU A 14 3.43 0.82 12.27
CA GLU A 14 2.91 1.69 13.32
C GLU A 14 1.54 2.26 12.99
N PRO A 15 1.29 2.88 11.80
CA PRO A 15 -0.02 3.41 11.47
C PRO A 15 -1.10 2.32 11.40
N PHE A 16 -0.82 1.18 10.75
CA PHE A 16 -1.82 0.11 10.66
C PHE A 16 -1.98 -0.62 12.00
N GLY A 17 -0.91 -0.73 12.78
CA GLY A 17 -0.95 -1.23 14.15
C GLY A 17 -1.82 -0.37 15.05
N ALA A 18 -1.68 0.96 14.95
CA ALA A 18 -2.48 1.92 15.70
C ALA A 18 -3.97 1.88 15.30
N ILE A 19 -4.29 1.76 14.01
CA ILE A 19 -5.69 1.62 13.57
C ILE A 19 -6.30 0.32 14.09
N ASN A 20 -5.57 -0.79 14.00
CA ASN A 20 -6.06 -2.10 14.43
C ASN A 20 -6.11 -2.27 15.96
N ARG A 21 -5.24 -1.56 16.70
CA ARG A 21 -5.10 -1.66 18.17
C ARG A 21 -4.86 -0.27 18.79
N PRO A 22 -5.80 0.68 18.72
CA PRO A 22 -5.57 2.07 19.13
C PRO A 22 -5.18 2.22 20.60
N LYS A 23 -5.68 1.33 21.47
CA LYS A 23 -5.33 1.31 22.90
C LYS A 23 -3.85 1.01 23.16
N ALA A 24 -3.17 0.27 22.27
CA ALA A 24 -1.74 -0.02 22.40
C ALA A 24 -0.86 1.12 21.86
N TRP A 25 -1.45 2.10 21.16
CA TRP A 25 -0.74 3.19 20.47
C TRP A 25 -1.40 4.55 20.75
N PRO A 26 -1.50 4.98 22.03
CA PRO A 26 -2.23 6.19 22.41
C PRO A 26 -1.68 7.48 21.78
N SER A 27 -0.39 7.52 21.43
CA SER A 27 0.23 8.66 20.75
C SER A 27 -0.24 8.85 19.30
N PHE A 28 -0.93 7.87 18.72
CA PHE A 28 -1.39 7.89 17.33
C PHE A 28 -2.90 8.15 17.19
N LEU A 29 -3.62 8.43 18.27
CA LEU A 29 -5.09 8.53 18.24
C LEU A 29 -5.60 9.60 17.27
N ALA A 30 -4.95 10.76 17.21
CA ALA A 30 -5.33 11.82 16.28
C ALA A 30 -5.23 11.38 14.81
N GLN A 31 -4.14 10.67 14.46
CA GLN A 31 -3.93 10.13 13.11
C GLN A 31 -4.91 9.00 12.80
N VAL A 32 -5.19 8.14 13.78
CA VAL A 32 -6.20 7.07 13.63
C VAL A 32 -7.58 7.66 13.37
N ASP A 33 -7.97 8.71 14.10
CA ASP A 33 -9.26 9.39 13.91
C ASP A 33 -9.36 10.05 12.53
N GLU A 34 -8.30 10.70 12.06
CA GLU A 34 -8.24 11.30 10.73
C GLU A 34 -8.39 10.23 9.63
N ILE A 35 -7.64 9.13 9.73
CA ILE A 35 -7.71 8.03 8.77
C ILE A 35 -9.12 7.41 8.78
N ASN A 36 -9.69 7.17 9.96
CA ASN A 36 -11.04 6.62 10.09
C ASN A 36 -12.10 7.56 9.51
N LEU A 37 -11.97 8.88 9.70
CA LEU A 37 -12.87 9.87 9.12
C LEU A 37 -12.89 9.78 7.59
N GLN A 38 -11.71 9.68 6.95
CA GLN A 38 -11.62 9.52 5.50
C GLN A 38 -12.13 8.16 5.03
N ALA A 39 -11.87 7.10 5.79
CA ALA A 39 -12.31 5.74 5.46
C ALA A 39 -13.83 5.54 5.56
N ARG A 40 -14.60 6.44 6.20
CA ARG A 40 -16.07 6.34 6.32
C ARG A 40 -16.81 6.29 4.98
N VAL A 41 -16.20 6.77 3.90
CA VAL A 41 -16.78 6.70 2.55
C VAL A 41 -16.73 5.28 1.96
N ILE A 42 -15.96 4.38 2.57
CA ILE A 42 -15.79 2.97 2.20
C ILE A 42 -16.60 2.13 3.19
N MET A 43 -17.44 1.21 2.70
CA MET A 43 -18.32 0.43 3.58
C MET A 43 -17.55 -0.53 4.50
N GLU A 44 -16.52 -1.19 3.98
CA GLU A 44 -15.64 -2.07 4.74
C GLU A 44 -14.18 -1.79 4.37
N SER A 45 -13.36 -1.43 5.36
CA SER A 45 -11.92 -1.28 5.20
C SER A 45 -11.16 -2.24 6.12
N ARG A 46 -10.07 -2.81 5.62
CA ARG A 46 -9.13 -3.63 6.39
C ARG A 46 -7.70 -3.12 6.19
N TRP A 47 -6.92 -3.09 7.27
CA TRP A 47 -5.55 -2.59 7.28
C TRP A 47 -4.59 -3.74 7.53
N LYS A 48 -3.81 -4.13 6.52
CA LYS A 48 -2.94 -5.30 6.56
C LYS A 48 -1.48 -4.89 6.42
N VAL A 49 -0.69 -5.18 7.46
CA VAL A 49 0.77 -5.07 7.36
C VAL A 49 1.28 -6.24 6.51
N VAL A 50 2.03 -5.93 5.47
CA VAL A 50 2.67 -6.92 4.58
C VAL A 50 4.17 -6.61 4.45
N PRO A 51 5.02 -7.62 4.29
CA PRO A 51 6.43 -7.42 4.05
C PRO A 51 6.69 -6.83 2.64
N ARG A 52 7.87 -6.23 2.44
CA ARG A 52 8.28 -5.55 1.20
C ARG A 52 8.08 -6.37 -0.05
N ASP A 53 8.44 -7.65 0.01
CA ASP A 53 8.38 -8.61 -1.09
C ASP A 53 6.95 -8.80 -1.61
N GLN A 54 5.93 -8.61 -0.75
CA GLN A 54 4.51 -8.64 -1.12
C GLN A 54 3.96 -7.28 -1.59
N ASN A 55 4.78 -6.22 -1.56
CA ASN A 55 4.37 -4.86 -1.97
C ASN A 55 5.46 -4.15 -2.80
N ARG A 56 6.25 -4.91 -3.57
CA ARG A 56 7.42 -4.40 -4.30
C ARG A 56 7.09 -3.29 -5.28
N GLY A 57 5.93 -3.39 -5.95
CA GLY A 57 5.47 -2.36 -6.88
C GLY A 57 5.36 -0.98 -6.22
N ALA A 58 4.77 -0.91 -5.01
CA ALA A 58 4.69 0.35 -4.25
C ALA A 58 6.08 0.84 -3.84
N THR A 59 6.99 -0.06 -3.44
CA THR A 59 8.38 0.30 -3.12
C THR A 59 9.09 0.91 -4.32
N PHE A 60 8.97 0.31 -5.51
CA PHE A 60 9.63 0.83 -6.72
C PHE A 60 9.06 2.20 -7.13
N ILE A 61 7.74 2.40 -7.02
CA ILE A 61 7.11 3.72 -7.26
C ILE A 61 7.66 4.76 -6.28
N ALA A 62 7.78 4.44 -5.00
CA ALA A 62 8.35 5.37 -4.02
C ALA A 62 9.83 5.69 -4.34
N GLN A 63 10.62 4.66 -4.70
CA GLN A 63 12.03 4.82 -5.06
C GLN A 63 12.23 5.63 -6.33
N SER A 64 11.37 5.48 -7.35
CA SER A 64 11.51 6.24 -8.59
C SER A 64 11.29 7.74 -8.36
N VAL A 65 10.38 8.11 -7.46
CA VAL A 65 10.18 9.51 -7.05
C VAL A 65 11.39 10.01 -6.26
N ILE A 66 11.82 9.27 -5.23
CA ILE A 66 12.84 9.72 -4.29
C ILE A 66 14.25 9.73 -4.90
N LYS A 67 14.59 8.75 -5.74
CA LYS A 67 15.96 8.51 -6.22
C LYS A 67 16.17 8.86 -7.69
N GLN A 68 15.11 8.84 -8.50
CA GLN A 68 15.22 8.97 -9.95
C GLN A 68 14.51 10.22 -10.48
N ASN A 69 13.93 11.06 -9.60
CA ASN A 69 13.20 12.27 -9.95
C ASN A 69 12.07 12.03 -10.97
N LEU A 70 11.42 10.85 -10.93
CA LEU A 70 10.25 10.56 -11.74
C LEU A 70 8.99 11.15 -11.08
N TRP A 71 8.81 12.46 -11.26
CA TRP A 71 7.60 13.18 -10.87
C TRP A 71 6.41 12.60 -11.66
N GLN A 72 5.39 12.08 -10.98
CA GLN A 72 4.21 11.38 -11.56
C GLN A 72 4.35 9.86 -11.82
N SER A 73 5.11 9.14 -11.01
CA SER A 73 5.14 7.66 -11.01
C SER A 73 3.84 6.99 -10.47
N TYR A 74 2.75 7.75 -10.28
CA TYR A 74 1.53 7.31 -9.62
C TYR A 74 0.56 6.58 -10.56
N VAL A 75 -0.23 5.69 -9.98
CA VAL A 75 -1.26 4.87 -10.62
C VAL A 75 -2.51 5.72 -10.88
N ALA A 76 -2.49 6.59 -11.90
CA ALA A 76 -3.68 7.39 -12.26
C ALA A 76 -4.71 6.58 -13.05
N SER A 77 -4.27 5.68 -13.93
CA SER A 77 -5.13 4.84 -14.78
C SER A 77 -4.69 3.38 -14.87
N GLY A 78 -3.62 3.02 -14.15
CA GLY A 78 -2.94 1.73 -14.23
C GLY A 78 -1.52 1.86 -13.68
N HIS A 79 -0.83 0.74 -13.48
CA HIS A 79 0.56 0.79 -13.05
C HIS A 79 1.44 1.46 -14.12
N PRO A 80 2.57 2.09 -13.75
CA PRO A 80 3.52 2.61 -14.73
C PRO A 80 3.97 1.53 -15.72
N GLY A 81 4.17 1.90 -17.00
CA GLY A 81 4.55 0.95 -18.05
C GLY A 81 5.87 0.20 -17.77
N TRP A 82 6.82 0.87 -17.11
CA TRP A 82 8.09 0.27 -16.69
C TRP A 82 7.94 -0.78 -15.56
N LEU A 83 6.77 -0.88 -14.92
CA LEU A 83 6.43 -1.93 -13.96
C LEU A 83 5.53 -3.03 -14.55
N PHE A 84 5.21 -2.99 -15.85
CA PHE A 84 4.27 -3.92 -16.47
C PHE A 84 4.65 -5.39 -16.22
N GLU A 85 5.89 -5.77 -16.50
CA GLU A 85 6.35 -7.15 -16.30
C GLU A 85 6.27 -7.60 -14.84
N LEU A 86 6.57 -6.71 -13.88
CA LEU A 86 6.45 -7.03 -12.45
C LEU A 86 5.01 -7.39 -12.09
N PHE A 87 4.06 -6.51 -12.42
CA PHE A 87 2.66 -6.72 -12.06
C PHE A 87 2.03 -7.89 -12.80
N VAL A 88 2.37 -8.11 -14.08
CA VAL A 88 1.91 -9.27 -14.84
C VAL A 88 2.45 -10.57 -14.22
N ASN A 89 3.73 -10.62 -13.87
CA ASN A 89 4.32 -11.81 -13.25
C ASN A 89 3.74 -12.09 -11.85
N GLU A 90 3.55 -11.06 -11.01
CA GLU A 90 2.91 -11.22 -9.70
C GLU A 90 1.45 -11.67 -9.82
N SER A 91 0.68 -11.14 -10.79
CA SER A 91 -0.70 -11.57 -11.03
C SER A 91 -0.83 -13.04 -11.44
N ARG A 92 0.22 -13.60 -12.07
CA ARG A 92 0.29 -15.01 -12.48
C ARG A 92 0.83 -15.93 -11.39
N GLY A 93 1.20 -15.39 -10.22
CA GLY A 93 1.92 -16.14 -9.19
C GLY A 93 3.36 -16.51 -9.58
N LEU A 94 3.87 -15.93 -10.67
CA LEU A 94 5.24 -16.09 -11.13
C LEU A 94 6.12 -15.07 -10.41
N SER A 95 6.15 -15.12 -9.08
CA SER A 95 7.16 -14.36 -8.33
C SER A 95 8.53 -14.95 -8.68
N PHE A 96 9.38 -14.19 -9.39
CA PHE A 96 10.79 -14.52 -9.52
C PHE A 96 11.36 -14.70 -8.10
N PHE A 97 11.55 -15.95 -7.70
CA PHE A 97 12.51 -16.29 -6.66
C PHE A 97 13.86 -15.91 -7.24
N GLY A 98 14.56 -15.01 -6.54
CA GLY A 98 15.84 -14.48 -6.98
C GLY A 98 16.80 -15.61 -7.37
N VAL A 99 17.40 -15.48 -8.55
CA VAL A 99 18.68 -16.14 -8.80
C VAL A 99 19.70 -15.40 -7.94
N THR A 100 20.27 -16.13 -6.98
CA THR A 100 21.42 -15.76 -6.15
C THR A 100 22.61 -15.29 -6.95
#